data_AF-A0A415TES0-F1
#
_entry.id   AF-A0A415TES0-F1
#
_cell.length_a   1.000
_cell.length_b   1.000
_cell.length_c   1.000
_cell.angle_alpha   90.00
_cell.angle_beta   90.00
_cell.angle_gamma   90.00
#
_symmetry.space_group_name_H-M   'P 1'
#
loop_
_entity.id
_entity.type
_entity.pdbx_description
1 polymer ?
#
loop_
_entity_poly.entity_id
_entity_poly.type
_entity_poly.pdbx_seq_one_letter_code
_entity_poly.pdbx_strand_id
1 'polypeptide(L)' 'MLKTLLITLLIVAICIALLSVKILFKKNGRFPNTHVSGSKAMRKRGIGCVQSQDREAQRINPHAIPERQSAAAE' A
#
# COMPACT_ATOMS: atom_id res chain seq x y z
N MET A 1 13.03 39.67 0.14
CA MET A 1 12.21 38.97 1.15
C MET A 1 10.81 38.67 0.64
N LEU A 2 9.97 39.67 0.31
CA LEU A 2 8.61 39.36 -0.19
C LEU A 2 8.59 38.63 -1.54
N LYS A 3 9.42 39.06 -2.50
CA LYS A 3 9.53 38.42 -3.83
C LYS A 3 9.94 36.94 -3.74
N THR A 4 10.92 36.64 -2.88
CA THR A 4 11.38 35.27 -2.62
C THR A 4 10.28 34.42 -1.99
N LEU A 5 9.53 34.95 -1.03
CA LEU A 5 8.39 34.26 -0.42
C LEU A 5 7.27 33.93 -1.42
N LEU A 6 6.95 34.88 -2.31
CA LEU A 6 5.95 34.65 -3.36
C LEU A 6 6.38 33.56 -4.34
N ILE A 7 7.66 33.57 -4.75
CA ILE A 7 8.21 32.54 -5.63
C ILE A 7 8.17 31.16 -4.95
N THR A 8 8.59 31.06 -3.69
CA THR A 8 8.56 29.78 -2.96
C THR A 8 7.14 29.26 -2.77
N LEU A 9 6.18 30.15 -2.46
CA LEU A 9 4.77 29.77 -2.29
C LEU A 9 4.18 29.24 -3.61
N LEU A 10 4.50 29.91 -4.72
CA LEU A 10 4.08 29.49 -6.06
C LEU A 10 4.63 28.10 -6.42
N ILE A 11 5.90 27.84 -6.14
CA ILE A 11 6.51 26.53 -6.40
C ILE A 11 5.82 25.43 -5.58
N VAL A 12 5.61 25.66 -4.28
CA VAL A 12 4.93 24.68 -3.40
C VAL A 12 3.50 24.41 -3.87
N ALA A 13 2.76 25.46 -4.27
CA ALA A 13 1.41 25.32 -4.78
C ALA A 13 1.38 24.45 -6.05
N ILE A 14 2.33 24.64 -6.98
CA ILE A 14 2.45 23.81 -8.18
C ILE A 14 2.78 22.36 -7.81
N CYS A 15 3.70 22.12 -6.87
CA CYS A 15 4.02 20.76 -6.42
C CYS A 15 2.80 20.02 -5.86
N ILE A 16 2.01 20.69 -5.02
CA ILE A 16 0.78 20.10 -4.43
C ILE A 16 -0.24 19.81 -5.54
N ALA A 17 -0.44 20.75 -6.47
CA ALA A 17 -1.35 20.57 -7.59
C ALA A 17 -0.95 19.36 -8.44
N LEU A 18 0.34 19.23 -8.79
CA LEU A 18 0.87 18.10 -9.57
C LEU A 18 0.70 16.76 -8.85
N LEU A 19 0.98 16.70 -7.54
CA LEU A 19 0.81 15.49 -6.74
C LEU A 19 -0.66 15.04 -6.67
N SER A 20 -1.60 15.99 -6.71
CA SER A 20 -3.03 15.74 -6.56
C SER A 20 -3.81 15.69 -7.88
N VAL A 21 -3.15 15.79 -9.05
CA VAL A 21 -3.79 15.70 -10.39
C VAL A 21 -4.71 14.48 -10.50
N LYS A 22 -4.27 13.29 -10.08
CA LYS A 22 -5.10 12.07 -10.17
C LYS A 22 -6.34 12.10 -9.28
N ILE A 23 -6.34 12.92 -8.22
CA ILE A 23 -7.47 13.12 -7.31
C ILE A 23 -8.43 14.15 -7.90
N LEU A 24 -7.91 15.28 -8.39
CA LEU A 24 -8.69 16.40 -8.89
C LEU A 24 -9.36 16.12 -10.25
N PHE A 25 -8.67 15.42 -11.17
CA PHE A 25 -9.17 15.18 -12.53
C PHE A 25 -9.97 13.88 -12.69
N LYS A 26 -9.88 12.94 -11.74
CA LYS A 26 -10.59 11.66 -11.84
C LYS A 26 -11.85 11.68 -10.97
N LYS A 27 -13.01 11.37 -11.55
CA LYS A 27 -14.32 11.36 -10.87
C LYS A 27 -14.36 10.49 -9.59
N ASN A 28 -13.51 9.46 -9.51
CA ASN A 28 -13.28 8.62 -8.32
C ASN A 28 -11.78 8.59 -7.94
N GLY A 29 -11.14 9.75 -7.94
CA GLY A 29 -9.74 9.90 -7.58
C GLY A 29 -9.49 9.51 -6.14
N ARG A 30 -8.77 8.40 -5.93
CA ARG A 30 -8.28 7.97 -4.62
C ARG A 30 -6.76 7.96 -4.66
N PHE A 31 -6.15 8.22 -3.51
CA PHE A 31 -4.72 7.99 -3.37
C PHE A 31 -4.44 6.51 -3.70
N PRO A 32 -3.42 6.20 -4.51
CA PRO A 32 -3.09 4.81 -4.84
C PRO A 32 -2.81 4.05 -3.53
N ASN A 33 -3.42 2.87 -3.40
CA ASN A 33 -3.10 1.97 -2.29
C ASN A 33 -1.64 1.51 -2.44
N THR A 34 -0.75 2.03 -1.59
CA THR A 34 0.65 1.60 -1.51
C THR A 34 0.81 0.28 -0.75
N HIS A 35 -0.25 -0.19 -0.11
CA HIS A 35 -0.27 -1.49 0.56
C HIS A 35 -0.28 -2.63 -0.46
N VAL A 36 0.63 -3.59 -0.30
CA VAL A 36 0.79 -4.73 -1.20
C VAL A 36 -0.53 -5.50 -1.38
N SER A 37 -1.24 -5.79 -0.28
CA SER A 37 -2.50 -6.55 -0.31
C SER A 37 -3.66 -5.77 -0.93
N GLY A 38 -3.59 -4.43 -0.93
CA GLY A 38 -4.61 -3.56 -1.51
C GLY A 38 -4.40 -3.26 -3.00
N SER A 39 -3.25 -3.66 -3.56
CA SER A 39 -2.91 -3.41 -4.95
C SER A 39 -3.48 -4.48 -5.87
N LYS A 40 -4.45 -4.09 -6.72
CA LYS A 40 -5.02 -4.98 -7.75
C LYS A 40 -3.94 -5.53 -8.70
N ALA A 41 -2.89 -4.75 -8.98
CA ALA A 41 -1.81 -5.16 -9.85
C ALA A 41 -0.94 -6.25 -9.21
N MET A 42 -0.61 -6.11 -7.92
CA MET A 42 0.16 -7.11 -7.17
C MET A 42 -0.64 -8.41 -6.99
N ARG A 43 -1.95 -8.29 -6.71
CA ARG A 43 -2.84 -9.44 -6.62
C ARG A 43 -2.96 -10.22 -7.93
N LYS A 44 -3.00 -9.55 -9.08
CA LYS A 44 -2.96 -10.20 -10.41
C LYS A 44 -1.66 -10.98 -10.65
N ARG A 45 -0.56 -10.59 -10.00
CA ARG A 45 0.73 -11.28 -10.06
C ARG A 45 0.88 -12.37 -8.99
N GLY A 46 -0.15 -12.62 -8.17
CA GLY A 46 -0.09 -13.56 -7.06
C GLY A 46 0.77 -13.10 -5.87
N ILE A 47 1.17 -11.82 -5.83
CA ILE A 47 2.05 -11.30 -4.78
C ILE A 47 1.21 -10.84 -3.59
N GLY A 48 1.33 -11.57 -2.48
CA GLY A 48 0.69 -11.29 -1.18
C GLY A 48 1.61 -10.54 -0.21
N CYS A 49 1.17 -10.38 1.05
CA CYS A 49 2.08 -9.89 2.09
C CYS A 49 3.13 -10.96 2.41
N VAL A 50 4.29 -10.54 2.92
CA VAL A 50 5.37 -11.48 3.22
C VAL A 50 4.94 -12.56 4.22
N GLN A 51 4.13 -12.19 5.22
CA GLN A 51 3.65 -13.12 6.24
C GLN A 51 2.65 -14.15 5.70
N SER A 52 1.80 -13.78 4.75
CA SER A 52 0.86 -14.72 4.13
C SER A 52 1.61 -15.67 3.20
N GLN A 53 2.52 -15.13 2.38
CA GLN A 53 3.34 -15.95 1.48
C GLN A 53 4.27 -16.90 2.25
N ASP A 54 4.86 -16.44 3.36
CA ASP A 54 5.67 -17.28 4.23
C ASP A 54 4.84 -18.41 4.86
N ARG A 55 3.63 -18.10 5.35
CA ARG A 55 2.69 -19.09 5.88
C ARG A 55 2.26 -20.11 4.81
N GLU A 56 2.00 -19.68 3.59
CA GLU A 56 1.65 -20.57 2.46
C GLU A 56 2.84 -21.46 2.04
N ALA A 57 4.07 -20.96 2.15
CA ALA A 57 5.28 -21.71 1.86
C ALA A 57 5.73 -22.66 2.99
N GLN A 58 5.20 -22.47 4.21
CA GLN A 58 5.50 -23.34 5.35
C GLN A 58 4.98 -24.76 5.09
N ARG A 59 5.88 -25.74 5.19
CA ARG A 59 5.49 -27.16 5.17
C ARG A 59 4.88 -27.56 6.50
N ILE A 60 3.87 -28.42 6.45
CA ILE A 60 3.25 -28.99 7.64
C ILE A 60 4.29 -29.86 8.35
N ASN A 61 4.62 -29.50 9.60
CA ASN A 61 5.50 -30.28 10.44
C ASN A 61 4.65 -31.21 11.32
N PRO A 62 4.81 -32.55 11.22
CA PRO A 62 4.06 -33.52 12.03
C PRO A 62 4.38 -33.43 13.54
N HIS A 63 5.48 -32.78 13.92
CA HIS A 63 5.88 -32.53 15.30
C HIS A 63 5.57 -31.09 15.76
N ALA A 64 4.78 -30.33 15.00
CA ALA A 64 4.39 -28.99 15.41
C ALA A 64 3.53 -29.05 16.69
N ILE A 65 3.84 -28.19 17.64
CA ILE A 65 3.13 -28.12 18.92
C ILE A 65 1.72 -27.53 18.69
N PRO A 66 0.65 -28.14 19.24
CA PRO A 66 -0.74 -27.84 18.88
C PRO A 66 -1.27 -26.45 19.24
N GLU A 67 -0.55 -25.58 19.97
CA GLU A 67 -1.00 -24.20 20.24
C GLU A 67 -1.27 -23.38 18.97
N ARG A 68 -0.71 -23.80 17.83
CA ARG A 68 -0.90 -23.15 16.52
C ARG A 68 -2.13 -23.65 15.74
N GLN A 69 -2.66 -24.83 16.06
CA GLN A 69 -3.80 -25.43 15.35
C GLN A 69 -5.14 -24.87 15.83
N SER A 70 -5.26 -24.57 17.13
CA SER A 70 -6.48 -24.02 17.72
C SER A 70 -6.85 -22.63 17.21
N ALA A 71 -5.88 -21.83 16.75
CA ALA A 71 -6.12 -20.50 16.18
C ALA A 71 -6.45 -20.49 14.68
N ALA A 72 -6.35 -21.64 14.00
CA ALA A 72 -6.67 -21.78 12.57
C ALA A 72 -8.04 -22.44 12.31
N ALA A 73 -8.69 -22.95 13.37
CA ALA A 73 -9.97 -23.65 13.33
C ALA A 73 -11.17 -22.80 13.81
N GLU A 74 -10.93 -21.53 14.16
CA GLU A 74 -11.96 -20.51 14.44
C GLU A 74 -12.14 -19.57 13.24
#